data_AF-A0A1B6GZM4-F1
#
_entry.id   AF-A0A1B6GZM4-F1
#
_cell.length_a   1.000
_cell.length_b   1.000
_cell.length_c   1.000
_cell.angle_alpha   90.00
_cell.angle_beta   90.00
_cell.angle_gamma   90.00
#
_symmetry.space_group_name_H-M   'P 1'
#
loop_
_entity.id
_entity.type
_entity.pdbx_description
1 polymer ?
#
loop_
_entity_poly.entity_id
_entity_poly.type
_entity_poly.pdbx_seq_one_letter_code
_entity_poly.pdbx_strand_id
1 'polypeptide(L)'
;LAFYLNRMYSYLSDYYNTVTETSSDNPGDSACITSATASLQSVVNSVANQSLLCDQSIVSNTKNMMWQIAGDFSYLNTLMPAIGNAALLNCTARGYIYAPNTIANCFNLVSWQFDIEYTNRNAHISKNVATLTDYVQTFFSGSDLPCGGSTLKAAYLSAEVALYNLQRCLYITSGTVYSVTTPQPNTTPQSTTPLN
;
A
#
# COMPACT_ATOMS: atom_id res chain seq x y z
N LEU A 1 -1.70 -11.53 11.57
CA LEU A 1 -2.99 -11.04 12.15
C LEU A 1 -2.86 -10.65 13.63
N ALA A 2 -2.38 -11.52 14.53
CA ALA A 2 -2.28 -11.24 15.96
C ALA A 2 -1.54 -9.92 16.30
N PHE A 3 -0.41 -9.64 15.64
CA PHE A 3 0.30 -8.37 15.76
C PHE A 3 -0.61 -7.15 15.47
N TYR A 4 -1.30 -7.16 14.32
CA TYR A 4 -2.19 -6.07 13.92
C TYR A 4 -3.37 -5.91 14.86
N LEU A 5 -3.95 -7.02 15.35
CA LEU A 5 -5.01 -6.98 16.34
C LEU A 5 -4.53 -6.27 17.60
N ASN A 6 -3.40 -6.72 18.18
CA ASN A 6 -2.83 -6.11 19.38
C ASN A 6 -2.57 -4.61 19.19
N ARG A 7 -2.00 -4.23 18.04
CA ARG A 7 -1.72 -2.83 17.75
C ARG A 7 -2.98 -1.98 17.60
N MET A 8 -4.02 -2.50 16.93
CA MET A 8 -5.31 -1.82 16.81
C MET A 8 -6.02 -1.69 18.16
N TYR A 9 -5.98 -2.72 19.01
CA TYR A 9 -6.46 -2.62 20.39
C TYR A 9 -5.73 -1.52 21.16
N SER A 10 -4.41 -1.43 21.02
CA SER A 10 -3.62 -0.38 21.68
C SER A 10 -4.01 1.03 21.20
N TYR A 11 -4.36 1.21 19.93
CA TYR A 11 -4.79 2.51 19.42
C TYR A 11 -6.21 2.89 19.85
N LEU A 12 -7.08 1.90 20.05
CA LEU A 12 -8.48 2.12 20.44
C LEU A 12 -8.71 1.91 21.95
N SER A 13 -7.66 1.78 22.76
CA SER A 13 -7.77 1.46 24.19
C SER A 13 -8.65 2.45 24.94
N ASP A 14 -8.54 3.74 24.63
CA ASP A 14 -9.29 4.79 25.31
C ASP A 14 -10.80 4.70 25.05
N TYR A 15 -11.20 4.19 23.88
CA TYR A 15 -12.60 3.91 23.56
C TYR A 15 -13.13 2.73 24.39
N TYR A 16 -12.33 1.68 24.55
CA TYR A 16 -12.68 0.55 25.44
C TYR A 16 -12.76 0.97 26.91
N ASN A 17 -11.86 1.83 27.37
CA ASN A 17 -11.90 2.41 28.72
C ASN A 17 -13.19 3.21 28.92
N THR A 18 -13.54 4.07 27.95
CA THR A 18 -14.78 4.86 27.97
C THR A 18 -16.03 3.97 28.09
N VAL A 19 -16.11 2.87 27.32
CA VAL A 19 -17.22 1.90 27.43
C VAL A 19 -17.25 1.24 28.82
N THR A 20 -16.09 0.93 29.38
CA THR A 20 -15.97 0.30 30.71
C THR A 20 -16.43 1.24 31.82
N GLU A 21 -16.00 2.50 31.80
CA GLU A 21 -16.44 3.54 32.73
C GLU A 21 -17.94 3.77 32.62
N THR A 22 -18.45 3.91 31.39
CA THR A 22 -19.90 4.06 31.14
C THR A 22 -20.70 2.87 31.67
N SER A 23 -20.16 1.65 31.58
CA SER A 23 -20.80 0.45 32.14
C SER A 23 -20.88 0.48 33.67
N SER A 24 -19.87 1.04 34.34
CA SER A 24 -19.88 1.21 35.80
C SER A 24 -20.95 2.21 36.23
N ASP A 25 -21.11 3.28 35.46
CA ASP A 25 -22.11 4.31 35.74
C ASP A 25 -23.55 3.87 35.41
N ASN A 26 -23.72 2.89 34.51
CA ASN A 26 -25.01 2.42 34.02
C ASN A 26 -25.17 0.89 34.13
N PRO A 27 -25.17 0.31 35.36
CA PRO A 27 -25.15 -1.15 35.55
C PRO A 27 -26.40 -1.87 35.03
N GLY A 28 -27.50 -1.15 34.77
CA GLY A 28 -28.74 -1.69 34.20
C GLY A 28 -28.74 -1.88 32.68
N ASP A 29 -27.77 -1.30 31.97
CA ASP A 29 -27.79 -1.17 30.50
C ASP A 29 -26.81 -2.12 29.78
N SER A 30 -26.67 -3.34 30.29
CA SER A 30 -25.71 -4.34 29.79
C SER A 30 -25.85 -4.62 28.29
N ALA A 31 -27.05 -4.51 27.71
CA ALA A 31 -27.28 -4.67 26.27
C ALA A 31 -26.61 -3.55 25.45
N CYS A 32 -26.70 -2.29 25.88
CA CYS A 32 -26.07 -1.15 25.22
C CYS A 32 -24.54 -1.27 25.27
N ILE A 33 -24.00 -1.64 26.44
CA ILE A 33 -22.56 -1.86 26.65
C ILE A 33 -22.03 -3.01 25.79
N THR A 34 -22.76 -4.13 25.74
CA THR A 34 -22.40 -5.29 24.92
C THR A 34 -22.38 -4.91 23.44
N SER A 35 -23.36 -4.13 22.98
CA SER A 35 -23.42 -3.67 21.59
C SER A 35 -22.24 -2.76 21.24
N ALA A 36 -21.91 -1.78 22.09
CA ALA A 36 -20.78 -0.88 21.89
C ALA A 36 -19.44 -1.63 21.85
N THR A 37 -19.24 -2.57 22.78
CA THR A 37 -18.05 -3.42 22.84
C THR A 37 -17.91 -4.27 21.59
N ALA A 38 -19.00 -4.87 21.11
CA ALA A 38 -19.02 -5.65 19.87
C ALA A 38 -18.72 -4.78 18.64
N SER A 39 -19.23 -3.55 18.60
CA SER A 39 -18.90 -2.59 17.53
C SER A 39 -17.42 -2.24 17.52
N LEU A 40 -16.81 -1.90 18.67
CA LEU A 40 -15.37 -1.65 18.77
C LEU A 40 -14.55 -2.87 18.34
N GLN A 41 -14.97 -4.07 18.76
CA GLN A 41 -14.32 -5.32 18.37
C GLN A 41 -14.35 -5.57 16.86
N SER A 42 -15.48 -5.26 16.22
CA SER A 42 -15.63 -5.36 14.77
C SER A 42 -14.69 -4.40 14.05
N VAL A 43 -14.54 -3.16 14.54
CA VAL A 43 -13.59 -2.18 14.01
C VAL A 43 -12.16 -2.69 14.12
N VAL A 44 -11.74 -3.15 15.30
CA VAL A 44 -10.40 -3.73 15.53
C VAL A 44 -10.12 -4.85 14.54
N ASN A 45 -11.04 -5.81 14.41
CA ASN A 45 -10.86 -6.97 13.53
C ASN A 45 -10.77 -6.56 12.05
N SER A 46 -11.66 -5.66 11.61
CA SER A 46 -11.71 -5.20 10.22
C SER A 46 -10.42 -4.46 9.84
N VAL A 47 -10.02 -3.48 10.65
CA VAL A 47 -8.85 -2.63 10.38
C VAL A 47 -7.55 -3.41 10.50
N ALA A 48 -7.45 -4.33 11.47
CA ALA A 48 -6.30 -5.22 11.58
C ALA A 48 -6.15 -6.11 10.34
N ASN A 49 -7.24 -6.66 9.83
CA ASN A 49 -7.22 -7.49 8.62
C ASN A 49 -6.89 -6.66 7.37
N GLN A 50 -7.47 -5.48 7.20
CA GLN A 50 -7.15 -4.59 6.09
C GLN A 50 -5.69 -4.18 6.08
N SER A 51 -5.14 -3.86 7.26
CA SER A 51 -3.73 -3.49 7.41
C SER A 51 -2.80 -4.64 7.05
N LEU A 52 -3.11 -5.86 7.51
CA LEU A 52 -2.37 -7.07 7.13
C LEU A 52 -2.40 -7.32 5.62
N LEU A 53 -3.58 -7.22 5.00
CA LEU A 53 -3.74 -7.44 3.55
C LEU A 53 -2.98 -6.40 2.73
N CYS A 54 -2.97 -5.15 3.17
CA CYS A 54 -2.21 -4.09 2.53
C CYS A 54 -0.70 -4.37 2.58
N ASP A 55 -0.17 -4.69 3.76
CA ASP A 55 1.25 -5.03 3.92
C ASP A 55 1.63 -6.27 3.10
N GLN A 56 0.78 -7.30 3.08
CA GLN A 56 0.98 -8.48 2.23
C GLN A 56 1.00 -8.13 0.73
N SER A 57 0.13 -7.22 0.29
CA SER A 57 0.09 -6.75 -1.10
C SER A 57 1.38 -6.02 -1.47
N ILE A 58 1.86 -5.11 -0.61
CA ILE A 58 3.12 -4.39 -0.84
C ILE A 58 4.29 -5.36 -0.91
N VAL A 59 4.39 -6.31 0.04
CA VAL A 59 5.46 -7.33 0.02
C VAL A 59 5.39 -8.19 -1.24
N SER A 60 4.20 -8.61 -1.66
CA SER A 60 4.01 -9.39 -2.88
C SER A 60 4.41 -8.61 -4.14
N ASN A 61 3.95 -7.37 -4.26
CA ASN A 61 4.28 -6.48 -5.39
C ASN A 61 5.79 -6.20 -5.45
N THR A 62 6.41 -5.93 -4.30
CA THR A 62 7.86 -5.73 -4.17
C THR A 62 8.61 -6.96 -4.66
N LYS A 63 8.23 -8.17 -4.22
CA LYS A 63 8.84 -9.42 -4.69
C LYS A 63 8.69 -9.59 -6.20
N ASN A 64 7.51 -9.36 -6.75
CA ASN A 64 7.26 -9.47 -8.19
C ASN A 64 8.13 -8.48 -8.98
N MET A 65 8.26 -7.24 -8.52
CA MET A 65 9.15 -6.25 -9.15
C MET A 65 10.62 -6.65 -9.07
N MET A 66 11.08 -7.18 -7.93
CA MET A 66 12.45 -7.70 -7.81
C MET A 66 12.71 -8.83 -8.81
N TRP A 67 11.75 -9.74 -8.98
CA TRP A 67 11.83 -10.80 -9.99
C TRP A 67 11.87 -10.26 -11.42
N GLN A 68 11.07 -9.23 -11.72
CA GLN A 68 11.08 -8.58 -13.04
C GLN A 68 12.43 -7.91 -13.32
N ILE A 69 12.98 -7.16 -12.37
CA ILE A 69 14.31 -6.53 -12.50
C ILE A 69 15.38 -7.59 -12.75
N ALA A 70 15.39 -8.67 -11.96
CA ALA A 70 16.36 -9.77 -12.14
C ALA A 70 16.20 -10.44 -13.52
N GLY A 71 14.98 -10.63 -14.00
CA GLY A 71 14.69 -11.15 -15.33
C GLY A 71 15.17 -10.23 -16.45
N ASP A 72 14.93 -8.93 -16.34
CA ASP A 72 15.39 -7.94 -17.32
C ASP A 72 16.92 -7.88 -17.37
N PHE A 73 17.60 -7.86 -16.21
CA PHE A 73 19.06 -7.93 -16.16
C PHE A 73 19.60 -9.22 -16.77
N SER A 74 18.99 -10.37 -16.46
CA SER A 74 19.37 -11.66 -17.04
C SER A 74 19.24 -11.64 -18.56
N TYR A 75 18.13 -11.11 -19.09
CA TYR A 75 17.92 -10.99 -20.53
C TYR A 75 18.92 -10.03 -21.20
N LEU A 76 19.20 -8.87 -20.61
CA LEU A 76 20.25 -7.99 -21.12
C LEU A 76 21.61 -8.69 -21.13
N ASN A 77 21.92 -9.47 -20.10
CA ASN A 77 23.13 -10.28 -20.04
C ASN A 77 23.21 -11.34 -21.14
N THR A 78 22.09 -11.90 -21.62
CA THR A 78 22.11 -12.85 -22.76
C THR A 78 22.25 -12.13 -24.11
N LEU A 79 21.86 -10.86 -24.20
CA LEU A 79 22.02 -10.05 -25.40
C LEU A 79 23.41 -9.43 -25.55
N MET A 80 24.12 -9.14 -24.45
CA MET A 80 25.45 -8.52 -24.51
C MET A 80 26.46 -9.31 -25.38
N PRO A 81 26.51 -10.65 -25.35
CA PRO A 81 27.38 -11.42 -26.24
C PRO A 81 26.94 -11.40 -27.71
N ALA A 82 25.76 -10.87 -28.06
CA ALA A 82 25.27 -10.84 -29.43
C ALA A 82 25.65 -9.54 -30.19
N ILE A 83 26.38 -8.62 -29.56
CA ILE A 83 26.89 -7.37 -30.17
C ILE A 83 28.41 -7.42 -30.41
N GLY A 84 28.96 -6.39 -31.05
CA GLY A 84 30.42 -6.28 -31.30
C GLY A 84 30.98 -7.40 -32.20
N ASN A 85 32.13 -7.97 -31.87
CA ASN A 85 32.79 -9.00 -32.69
C ASN A 85 31.92 -10.26 -32.88
N ALA A 86 31.07 -10.59 -31.90
CA ALA A 86 30.16 -11.73 -32.00
C ALA A 86 28.99 -11.47 -32.96
N ALA A 87 28.52 -10.22 -33.08
CA ALA A 87 27.54 -9.84 -34.11
C ALA A 87 28.11 -10.04 -35.52
N LEU A 88 29.38 -9.66 -35.73
CA LEU A 88 30.10 -9.88 -36.98
C LEU A 88 30.19 -11.36 -37.36
N LEU A 89 30.52 -12.22 -36.40
CA LEU A 89 30.55 -13.68 -36.59
C LEU A 89 29.16 -14.23 -36.89
N ASN A 90 28.11 -13.75 -36.20
CA ASN A 90 26.73 -14.16 -36.45
C ASN A 90 26.25 -13.75 -37.86
N CYS A 91 26.54 -12.51 -38.27
CA CYS A 91 26.26 -12.03 -39.64
C CYS A 91 27.01 -12.87 -40.69
N THR A 92 28.27 -13.24 -40.40
CA THR A 92 29.06 -14.11 -41.27
C THR A 92 28.43 -15.51 -41.38
N ALA A 93 28.08 -16.13 -40.25
CA ALA A 93 27.43 -17.44 -40.19
C ALA A 93 26.05 -17.46 -40.86
N ARG A 94 25.34 -16.33 -40.84
CA ARG A 94 24.06 -16.14 -41.55
C ARG A 94 24.21 -15.85 -43.05
N GLY A 95 25.43 -15.87 -43.58
CA GLY A 95 25.69 -15.73 -45.02
C GLY A 95 25.72 -14.30 -45.53
N TYR A 96 25.84 -13.28 -44.66
CA TYR A 96 25.94 -11.88 -45.10
C TYR A 96 27.30 -11.53 -45.74
N ILE A 97 28.14 -12.50 -46.12
CA ILE A 97 29.48 -12.31 -46.69
C ILE A 97 29.50 -12.20 -48.22
N TYR A 98 28.41 -12.53 -48.91
CA TYR A 98 28.43 -12.77 -50.35
C TYR A 98 28.19 -11.53 -51.23
N ALA A 99 27.90 -10.35 -50.66
CA ALA A 99 27.69 -9.13 -51.41
C ALA A 99 28.29 -7.87 -50.73
N PRO A 100 28.59 -6.80 -51.50
CA PRO A 100 29.07 -5.55 -50.92
C PRO A 100 28.07 -4.99 -49.89
N ASN A 101 28.58 -4.51 -48.76
CA ASN A 101 27.80 -3.87 -47.67
C ASN A 101 26.83 -4.77 -46.90
N THR A 102 26.68 -6.07 -47.22
CA THR A 102 25.71 -6.94 -46.53
C THR A 102 26.11 -7.25 -45.08
N ILE A 103 27.40 -7.41 -44.79
CA ILE A 103 27.90 -7.56 -43.41
C ILE A 103 27.58 -6.31 -42.58
N ALA A 104 27.84 -5.13 -43.14
CA ALA A 104 27.59 -3.85 -42.47
C ALA A 104 26.09 -3.64 -42.21
N ASN A 105 25.22 -3.94 -43.18
CA ASN A 105 23.78 -3.86 -43.01
C ASN A 105 23.27 -4.83 -41.93
N CYS A 106 23.75 -6.07 -41.91
CA CYS A 106 23.40 -7.03 -40.86
C CYS A 106 23.85 -6.53 -39.48
N PHE A 107 25.09 -6.05 -39.38
CA PHE A 107 25.61 -5.52 -38.12
C PHE A 107 24.78 -4.34 -37.63
N ASN A 108 24.41 -3.40 -38.52
CA ASN A 108 23.56 -2.27 -38.18
C ASN A 108 22.17 -2.72 -37.66
N LEU A 109 21.56 -3.71 -38.29
CA LEU A 109 20.27 -4.26 -37.84
C LEU A 109 20.37 -4.93 -36.45
N VAL A 110 21.41 -5.73 -36.23
CA VAL A 110 21.66 -6.36 -34.91
C VAL A 110 21.94 -5.30 -33.84
N SER A 111 22.72 -4.27 -34.19
CA SER A 111 23.02 -3.16 -33.29
C SER A 111 21.77 -2.36 -32.95
N TRP A 112 20.91 -2.07 -33.93
CA TRP A 112 19.63 -1.38 -33.70
C TRP A 112 18.70 -2.19 -32.81
N GLN A 113 18.59 -3.49 -33.05
CA GLN A 113 17.76 -4.35 -32.21
C GLN A 113 18.25 -4.38 -30.76
N PHE A 114 19.57 -4.48 -30.56
CA PHE A 114 20.16 -4.40 -29.22
C PHE A 114 19.86 -3.04 -28.57
N ASP A 115 20.05 -1.94 -29.29
CA ASP A 115 19.86 -0.59 -28.75
C ASP A 115 18.40 -0.35 -28.30
N ILE A 116 17.42 -0.83 -29.08
CA ILE A 116 16.00 -0.79 -28.73
C ILE A 116 15.71 -1.64 -27.48
N GLU A 117 16.15 -2.91 -27.47
CA GLU A 117 15.92 -3.82 -26.33
C GLU A 117 16.60 -3.32 -25.05
N TYR A 118 17.83 -2.85 -25.17
CA TYR A 118 18.60 -2.26 -24.07
C TYR A 118 17.91 -1.02 -23.53
N THR A 119 17.55 -0.06 -24.39
CA THR A 119 16.91 1.20 -23.98
C THR A 119 15.59 0.93 -23.26
N ASN A 120 14.73 0.10 -23.84
CA ASN A 120 13.41 -0.20 -23.26
C ASN A 120 13.53 -0.90 -21.90
N ARG A 121 14.41 -1.90 -21.79
CA ARG A 121 14.59 -2.65 -20.54
C ARG A 121 15.34 -1.86 -19.49
N ASN A 122 16.33 -1.07 -19.87
CA ASN A 122 17.04 -0.19 -18.94
C ASN A 122 16.08 0.87 -18.36
N ALA A 123 15.17 1.42 -19.18
CA ALA A 123 14.11 2.31 -18.70
C ALA A 123 13.15 1.58 -17.73
N HIS A 124 12.76 0.34 -18.04
CA HIS A 124 11.91 -0.47 -17.16
C HIS A 124 12.59 -0.81 -15.83
N ILE A 125 13.85 -1.23 -15.86
CA ILE A 125 14.69 -1.47 -14.66
C ILE A 125 14.76 -0.19 -13.83
N SER A 126 15.12 0.95 -14.45
CA SER A 126 15.26 2.23 -13.74
C SER A 126 13.97 2.64 -13.06
N LYS A 127 12.82 2.49 -13.74
CA LYS A 127 11.50 2.75 -13.17
C LYS A 127 11.21 1.84 -11.98
N ASN A 128 11.42 0.54 -12.12
CA ASN A 128 11.10 -0.41 -11.05
C ASN A 128 12.04 -0.26 -9.84
N VAL A 129 13.33 0.04 -10.07
CA VAL A 129 14.28 0.35 -9.00
C VAL A 129 13.87 1.64 -8.26
N ALA A 130 13.43 2.67 -8.97
CA ALA A 130 12.94 3.90 -8.35
C ALA A 130 11.72 3.64 -7.46
N THR A 131 10.74 2.86 -7.95
CA THR A 131 9.57 2.47 -7.14
C THR A 131 9.95 1.61 -5.94
N LEU A 132 10.87 0.66 -6.07
CA LEU A 132 11.38 -0.11 -4.93
C LEU A 132 12.08 0.78 -3.90
N THR A 133 12.87 1.75 -4.36
CA THR A 133 13.57 2.69 -3.47
C THR A 133 12.55 3.54 -2.69
N ASP A 134 11.50 4.02 -3.36
CA ASP A 134 10.41 4.76 -2.72
C ASP A 134 9.67 3.90 -1.68
N TYR A 135 9.35 2.64 -2.00
CA TYR A 135 8.80 1.70 -1.00
C TYR A 135 9.73 1.50 0.18
N VAL A 136 11.04 1.38 -0.04
CA VAL A 136 11.96 1.21 1.08
C VAL A 136 11.98 2.43 1.99
N GLN A 137 11.94 3.63 1.40
CA GLN A 137 11.93 4.89 2.13
C GLN A 137 10.62 5.20 2.83
N THR A 138 9.49 4.64 2.39
CA THR A 138 8.16 4.95 2.95
C THR A 138 7.62 3.83 3.83
N PHE A 139 7.83 2.57 3.44
CA PHE A 139 7.31 1.39 4.15
C PHE A 139 8.18 1.00 5.34
N PHE A 140 9.51 1.13 5.23
CA PHE A 140 10.45 0.74 6.32
C PHE A 140 10.95 1.91 7.17
N SER A 141 10.44 3.13 6.98
CA SER A 141 10.88 4.32 7.73
C SER A 141 10.38 4.43 9.18
N GLY A 142 10.06 3.29 9.80
CA GLY A 142 9.72 3.23 11.24
C GLY A 142 8.25 3.43 11.58
N SER A 143 7.32 3.37 10.62
CA SER A 143 5.90 3.24 10.96
C SER A 143 5.57 1.78 11.30
N ASP A 144 5.10 1.52 12.51
CA ASP A 144 4.63 0.19 12.93
C ASP A 144 3.39 -0.29 12.13
N LEU A 145 2.74 0.62 11.39
CA LEU A 145 1.78 0.31 10.34
C LEU A 145 2.01 1.20 9.11
N PRO A 146 2.75 0.71 8.10
CA PRO A 146 2.99 1.44 6.86
C PRO A 146 1.70 1.82 6.12
N CYS A 147 0.72 0.90 6.09
CA CYS A 147 -0.61 1.17 5.57
C CYS A 147 -1.59 1.78 6.60
N GLY A 148 -1.11 2.06 7.82
CA GLY A 148 -1.95 2.41 8.97
C GLY A 148 -2.56 3.80 8.91
N GLY A 149 -1.93 4.77 8.26
CA GLY A 149 -2.35 6.17 8.35
C GLY A 149 -3.80 6.43 7.89
N SER A 150 -4.24 5.78 6.82
CA SER A 150 -5.62 5.89 6.31
C SER A 150 -6.60 4.96 7.02
N THR A 151 -6.18 3.72 7.31
CA THR A 151 -7.01 2.72 7.99
C THR A 151 -7.26 3.08 9.45
N LEU A 152 -6.29 3.70 10.13
CA LEU A 152 -6.40 4.16 11.51
C LEU A 152 -7.34 5.37 11.66
N LYS A 153 -7.33 6.32 10.71
CA LYS A 153 -8.31 7.42 10.71
C LYS A 153 -9.74 6.90 10.57
N ALA A 154 -9.96 5.93 9.68
CA ALA A 154 -11.25 5.28 9.54
C ALA A 154 -11.64 4.46 10.79
N ALA A 155 -10.65 3.86 11.47
CA ALA A 155 -10.84 3.16 12.73
C ALA A 155 -11.33 4.10 13.83
N TYR A 156 -10.65 5.25 14.02
CA TYR A 156 -11.06 6.25 14.99
C TYR A 156 -12.47 6.77 14.71
N LEU A 157 -12.78 7.12 13.46
CA LEU A 157 -14.13 7.55 13.10
C LEU A 157 -15.19 6.48 13.42
N SER A 158 -14.89 5.21 13.14
CA SER A 158 -15.82 4.12 13.43
C SER A 158 -15.98 3.86 14.93
N ALA A 159 -14.91 4.07 15.71
CA ALA A 159 -14.93 3.97 17.16
C ALA A 159 -15.74 5.12 17.80
N GLU A 160 -15.62 6.34 17.29
CA GLU A 160 -16.47 7.48 17.67
C GLU A 160 -17.95 7.20 17.39
N VAL A 161 -18.28 6.60 16.24
CA VAL A 161 -19.66 6.18 15.93
C VAL A 161 -20.16 5.12 16.91
N ALA A 162 -19.30 4.20 17.37
CA ALA A 162 -19.68 3.20 18.38
C ALA A 162 -20.02 3.87 19.72
N LEU A 163 -19.24 4.85 20.18
CA LEU A 163 -19.54 5.62 21.40
C LEU A 163 -20.80 6.46 21.26
N TYR A 164 -21.00 7.09 20.10
CA TYR A 164 -22.23 7.83 19.82
C TYR A 164 -23.48 6.94 19.91
N ASN A 165 -23.41 5.73 19.35
CA ASN A 165 -24.51 4.78 19.43
C ASN A 165 -24.74 4.26 20.84
N LEU A 166 -23.68 4.08 21.64
CA LEU A 166 -23.79 3.76 23.07
C LEU A 166 -24.59 4.83 23.81
N GLN A 167 -24.20 6.10 23.66
CA GLN A 167 -24.89 7.22 24.31
C GLN A 167 -26.37 7.31 23.92
N ARG A 168 -26.68 7.10 22.63
CA ARG A 168 -28.08 7.06 22.18
C ARG A 168 -28.86 5.90 22.78
N CYS A 169 -28.24 4.73 22.91
CA CYS A 169 -28.87 3.57 23.53
C CYS A 169 -29.22 3.86 25.00
N LEU A 170 -28.27 4.44 25.75
CA LEU A 170 -28.46 4.84 27.14
C LEU A 170 -29.51 5.94 27.30
N TYR A 171 -29.59 6.90 26.37
CA TYR A 171 -30.63 7.92 26.36
C TYR A 171 -32.04 7.31 26.24
N ILE A 172 -32.21 6.33 25.35
CA ILE A 172 -33.49 5.65 25.13
C ILE A 172 -33.91 4.85 26.38
N THR A 173 -32.97 4.22 27.08
CA THR A 173 -33.27 3.40 28.25
C THR A 173 -33.48 4.21 29.53
N SER A 174 -32.76 5.32 29.71
CA SER A 174 -32.78 6.12 30.95
C SER A 174 -33.63 7.40 30.90
N GLY A 175 -33.95 7.92 29.71
CA GLY A 175 -34.72 9.16 29.54
C GLY A 175 -34.01 10.46 29.94
N THR A 176 -32.70 10.43 30.21
CA THR A 176 -31.89 11.60 30.61
C THR A 176 -30.93 12.04 29.51
N VAL A 177 -30.86 13.36 29.23
CA VAL A 177 -30.03 13.96 28.17
C VAL A 177 -28.56 13.97 28.57
N TYR A 178 -27.71 13.25 27.84
CA TYR A 178 -26.26 13.33 27.97
C TYR A 178 -25.69 14.28 26.90
N SER A 179 -24.72 15.14 27.27
CA SER A 179 -24.09 16.07 26.33
C SER A 179 -23.14 15.32 25.39
N VAL A 180 -23.36 15.46 24.08
CA VAL A 180 -22.58 14.76 23.05
C VAL A 180 -21.72 15.77 22.29
N THR A 181 -20.41 15.58 22.29
CA THR A 181 -19.53 16.23 21.30
C THR A 181 -19.79 15.54 19.97
N THR A 182 -20.48 16.22 19.06
CA THR A 182 -20.73 15.69 17.72
C THR A 182 -19.39 15.51 17.01
N PRO A 183 -19.09 14.34 16.40
CA PRO A 183 -17.88 14.19 15.60
C PRO A 183 -17.88 15.28 14.53
N GLN A 184 -16.88 16.17 14.56
CA GLN A 184 -16.80 17.26 13.59
C GLN A 184 -16.72 16.65 12.19
N PRO A 185 -17.59 17.05 11.25
CA PRO A 185 -17.46 16.63 9.87
C PRO A 185 -16.09 17.09 9.37
N ASN A 186 -15.36 16.15 8.76
CA ASN A 186 -14.02 16.34 8.23
C ASN A 186 -14.12 17.33 7.05
N THR A 187 -14.13 18.61 7.35
CA THR A 187 -14.14 19.69 6.37
C THR A 187 -12.69 19.97 6.01
N THR A 188 -12.25 19.35 4.92
CA THR A 188 -11.06 19.81 4.20
C THR A 188 -11.24 21.29 3.90
N PRO A 189 -10.31 22.19 4.27
CA PRO A 189 -10.42 23.59 3.91
C PRO A 189 -10.40 23.70 2.39
N GLN A 190 -11.53 24.07 1.80
CA GLN A 190 -11.57 24.45 0.40
C GLN A 190 -10.82 25.78 0.31
N SER A 191 -9.58 25.72 -0.18
CA SER A 191 -8.74 26.88 -0.42
C SER A 191 -9.43 27.78 -1.45
N THR A 192 -10.14 28.80 -0.97
CA THR A 192 -10.64 29.89 -1.81
C THR A 192 -9.50 30.88 -2.01
N THR A 193 -8.69 30.63 -3.05
CA THR A 193 -7.82 31.66 -3.61
C THR A 193 -8.71 32.75 -4.21
N PRO A 194 -8.68 34.01 -3.75
CA PRO A 194 -9.37 35.09 -4.42
C PRO A 194 -8.63 35.39 -5.73
N LEU A 195 -9.33 35.34 -6.86
CA LEU A 195 -8.88 36.03 -8.07
C LEU A 195 -9.00 37.54 -7.81
N ASN A 196 -7.87 38.22 -7.81
CA ASN A 196 -7.74 39.62 -8.19
C ASN A 196 -6.39 39.82 -8.87
#